data_AF-A0A1Z9WKM7-F1
#
_entry.id   AF-A0A1Z9WKM7-F1
#
_cell.length_a   1.000
_cell.length_b   1.000
_cell.length_c   1.000
_cell.angle_alpha   90.00
_cell.angle_beta   90.00
_cell.angle_gamma   90.00
#
_symmetry.space_group_name_H-M   'P 1'
#
loop_
_entity.id
_entity.type
_entity.pdbx_description
1 polymer ?
#
loop_
_entity_poly.entity_id
_entity_poly.type
_entity_poly.pdbx_seq_one_letter_code
_entity_poly.pdbx_strand_id
1 'polypeptide(L)'
;MHPVLHEALSRSPVMPVLVIPEISMAAPLAEALASGGLTVFEITLRTDCALEAMGAMKDAVPEALIGAGTVTNADRMRQAKDCGADFVVSPGTTSTLWNASIERQLPILPGFSSASEAMALIELGSRCGKFFPAEASGGVN
;
A
#
# COMPACT_ATOMS: atom_id res chain seq x y z
N MET A 1 -7.36 -12.88 7.05
CA MET A 1 -6.95 -11.61 6.41
C MET A 1 -7.04 -10.51 7.45
N HIS A 2 -6.10 -9.56 7.49
CA HIS A 2 -6.16 -8.45 8.45
C HIS A 2 -7.38 -7.55 8.18
N PRO A 3 -8.13 -7.06 9.19
CA PRO A 3 -9.33 -6.26 8.98
C PRO A 3 -9.12 -5.03 8.10
N VAL A 4 -8.04 -4.27 8.32
CA VAL A 4 -7.70 -3.09 7.50
C VAL A 4 -7.48 -3.46 6.03
N LEU A 5 -6.80 -4.57 5.73
CA LEU A 5 -6.58 -5.00 4.35
C LEU A 5 -7.89 -5.49 3.72
N HIS A 6 -8.74 -6.18 4.49
CA HIS A 6 -10.05 -6.59 4.00
C HIS A 6 -10.89 -5.37 3.60
N GLU A 7 -10.93 -4.36 4.46
CA GLU A 7 -11.64 -3.11 4.22
C GLU A 7 -11.07 -2.36 3.00
N ALA A 8 -9.75 -2.16 2.96
CA ALA A 8 -9.07 -1.49 1.86
C ALA A 8 -9.37 -2.15 0.50
N LEU A 9 -9.34 -3.49 0.44
CA LEU A 9 -9.58 -4.25 -0.78
C LEU A 9 -11.08 -4.39 -1.14
N SER A 10 -11.99 -4.12 -0.19
CA SER A 10 -13.44 -4.23 -0.44
C SER A 10 -14.11 -2.89 -0.74
N ARG A 11 -13.49 -1.76 -0.35
CA ARG A 11 -14.05 -0.41 -0.53
C ARG A 11 -14.15 0.02 -2.00
N SER A 12 -13.20 -0.39 -2.83
CA SER A 12 -13.15 -0.01 -4.24
C SER A 12 -12.58 -1.14 -5.10
N PRO A 13 -13.11 -1.35 -6.33
CA PRO A 13 -12.49 -2.27 -7.29
C PRO A 13 -11.12 -1.78 -7.79
N VAL A 14 -10.81 -0.50 -7.60
CA VAL A 14 -9.58 0.14 -8.07
C VAL A 14 -8.88 0.84 -6.90
N MET A 15 -7.62 0.49 -6.67
CA MET A 15 -6.73 1.21 -5.76
C MET A 15 -5.78 2.10 -6.59
N PRO A 16 -5.92 3.43 -6.54
CA PRO A 16 -5.03 4.33 -7.25
C PRO A 16 -3.60 4.25 -6.67
N VAL A 17 -2.63 4.04 -7.57
CA VAL A 17 -1.20 4.06 -7.26
C VAL A 17 -0.66 5.45 -7.55
N LEU A 18 -0.38 6.21 -6.50
CA LEU A 18 -0.11 7.64 -6.55
C LEU A 18 1.40 7.92 -6.50
N VAL A 19 1.84 8.81 -7.40
CA VAL A 19 3.14 9.45 -7.36
C VAL A 19 2.88 10.94 -7.14
N ILE A 20 3.26 11.47 -5.98
CA ILE A 20 3.03 12.86 -5.62
C ILE A 20 4.32 13.64 -5.85
N PRO A 21 4.43 14.49 -6.89
CA PRO A 21 5.66 15.20 -7.18
C PRO A 21 5.89 16.39 -6.24
N GLU A 22 4.80 17.02 -5.75
CA GLU A 22 4.85 18.23 -4.93
C GLU A 22 3.80 18.15 -3.81
N ILE A 23 4.16 18.62 -2.62
CA ILE A 23 3.27 18.53 -1.44
C ILE A 23 1.96 19.30 -1.61
N SER A 24 1.98 20.42 -2.35
CA SER A 24 0.82 21.25 -2.67
C SER A 24 -0.29 20.48 -3.40
N MET A 25 0.05 19.36 -4.06
CA MET A 25 -0.91 18.51 -4.78
C MET A 25 -1.60 17.49 -3.89
N ALA A 26 -1.07 17.19 -2.71
CA ALA A 26 -1.52 16.07 -1.89
C ALA A 26 -3.00 16.21 -1.46
N ALA A 27 -3.34 17.27 -0.74
CA ALA A 27 -4.70 17.49 -0.26
C ALA A 27 -5.73 17.67 -1.42
N PRO A 28 -5.49 18.53 -2.43
CA PRO A 28 -6.44 18.67 -3.55
C PRO A 28 -6.66 17.36 -4.32
N LEU A 29 -5.62 16.54 -4.47
CA LEU A 29 -5.75 15.23 -5.10
C LEU A 29 -6.58 14.26 -4.26
N ALA A 30 -6.38 14.23 -2.94
CA ALA A 30 -7.16 13.38 -2.04
C ALA A 30 -8.66 13.73 -2.12
N GLU A 31 -8.99 15.01 -2.03
CA GLU A 31 -10.36 15.52 -2.13
C GLU A 31 -10.99 15.18 -3.49
N ALA A 32 -10.24 15.35 -4.58
CA ALA A 32 -10.70 15.00 -5.92
C ALA A 32 -11.01 13.50 -6.05
N LEU A 33 -10.10 12.63 -5.58
CA LEU A 33 -10.29 11.18 -5.59
C LEU A 33 -11.49 10.76 -4.73
N ALA A 34 -11.62 11.33 -3.53
CA ALA A 34 -12.74 11.07 -2.62
C ALA A 34 -14.08 11.51 -3.22
N SER A 35 -14.13 12.68 -3.88
CA SER A 35 -15.31 13.14 -4.61
C SER A 35 -15.72 12.21 -5.76
N GLY A 36 -14.75 11.49 -6.32
CA GLY A 36 -14.94 10.44 -7.32
C GLY A 36 -15.26 9.06 -6.74
N GLY A 37 -15.39 8.94 -5.41
CA GLY A 37 -15.74 7.71 -4.71
C GLY A 37 -14.54 6.80 -4.36
N LEU A 38 -13.31 7.26 -4.57
CA LEU A 38 -12.10 6.52 -4.20
C LEU A 38 -11.60 7.00 -2.84
N THR A 39 -11.62 6.12 -1.83
CA THR A 39 -11.21 6.44 -0.45
C THR A 39 -10.14 5.50 0.10
N VAL A 40 -9.38 4.88 -0.80
CA VAL A 40 -8.22 4.04 -0.47
C VAL A 40 -7.09 4.43 -1.41
N PHE A 41 -5.96 4.88 -0.87
CA PHE A 41 -4.87 5.44 -1.67
C PHE A 41 -3.58 4.63 -1.47
N GLU A 42 -2.90 4.22 -2.55
CA GLU A 42 -1.53 3.67 -2.47
C GLU A 42 -0.53 4.77 -2.84
N ILE A 43 0.05 5.46 -1.85
CA ILE A 43 1.04 6.52 -2.07
C ILE A 43 2.43 5.89 -2.18
N THR A 44 3.05 5.97 -3.37
CA THR A 44 4.36 5.34 -3.60
C THR A 44 5.50 6.17 -3.00
N LEU A 45 6.41 5.52 -2.27
CA LEU A 45 7.60 6.14 -1.69
C LEU A 45 8.69 6.41 -2.76
N ARG A 46 8.32 7.08 -3.84
CA ARG A 46 9.17 7.36 -5.03
C ARG A 46 9.53 8.84 -5.18
N THR A 47 9.04 9.70 -4.30
CA THR A 47 9.31 11.13 -4.27
C THR A 47 9.68 11.57 -2.86
N ASP A 48 10.38 12.70 -2.74
CA ASP A 48 10.87 13.19 -1.44
C ASP A 48 9.72 13.61 -0.51
N CYS A 49 8.62 14.13 -1.06
CA CYS A 49 7.45 14.54 -0.31
C CYS A 49 6.46 13.41 -0.02
N ALA A 50 6.71 12.17 -0.46
CA ALA A 50 5.73 11.07 -0.36
C ALA A 50 5.24 10.82 1.08
N LEU A 51 6.15 10.85 2.06
CA LEU A 51 5.82 10.64 3.47
C LEU A 51 4.96 11.77 4.05
N GLU A 52 5.30 13.02 3.72
CA GLU A 52 4.53 14.21 4.11
C GLU A 52 3.16 14.23 3.45
N ALA A 53 3.10 13.84 2.18
CA ALA A 53 1.86 13.75 1.42
C ALA A 53 0.86 12.78 2.05
N MET A 54 1.30 11.66 2.66
CA MET A 54 0.40 10.74 3.36
C MET A 54 -0.36 11.45 4.49
N GLY A 55 0.34 12.24 5.30
CA GLY A 55 -0.27 13.02 6.38
C GLY A 55 -1.25 14.05 5.83
N ALA A 56 -0.82 14.85 4.84
CA ALA A 56 -1.67 15.86 4.22
C ALA A 56 -2.94 15.28 3.57
N MET A 57 -2.83 14.11 2.91
CA MET A 57 -3.99 13.44 2.32
C MET A 57 -4.94 12.87 3.38
N LYS A 58 -4.41 12.36 4.50
CA LYS A 58 -5.20 11.86 5.63
C LYS A 58 -5.92 12.98 6.37
N ASP A 59 -5.28 14.14 6.52
CA ASP A 59 -5.90 15.31 7.13
C ASP A 59 -7.02 15.88 6.25
N ALA A 60 -6.84 15.88 4.93
CA ALA A 60 -7.85 16.35 3.97
C ALA A 60 -9.06 15.42 3.86
N VAL A 61 -8.85 14.10 3.95
CA VAL A 61 -9.91 13.08 3.85
C VAL A 61 -9.75 12.06 5.00
N PRO A 62 -10.23 12.38 6.21
CA PRO A 62 -10.02 11.55 7.41
C PRO A 62 -10.57 10.14 7.34
N GLU A 63 -11.59 9.90 6.51
CA GLU A 63 -12.17 8.58 6.28
C GLU A 63 -11.38 7.72 5.30
N ALA A 64 -10.41 8.29 4.57
CA ALA A 64 -9.60 7.55 3.61
C ALA A 64 -8.61 6.61 4.30
N LEU A 65 -8.44 5.42 3.73
CA LEU A 65 -7.36 4.51 4.12
C LEU A 65 -6.10 4.82 3.30
N ILE A 66 -5.00 5.08 3.99
CA ILE A 66 -3.72 5.42 3.37
C ILE A 66 -2.77 4.22 3.41
N GLY A 67 -2.47 3.67 2.23
CA GLY A 67 -1.45 2.66 2.04
C GLY A 67 -0.13 3.29 1.56
N ALA A 68 0.99 2.90 2.15
CA ALA A 68 2.31 3.27 1.60
C ALA A 68 2.80 2.21 0.60
N GLY A 69 2.99 2.60 -0.65
CA GLY A 69 3.46 1.75 -1.75
C GLY A 69 4.97 1.83 -1.98
N THR A 70 5.51 0.84 -2.71
CA THR A 70 6.97 0.71 -2.94
C THR A 70 7.78 0.58 -1.63
N VAL A 71 7.20 -0.07 -0.63
CA VAL A 71 7.89 -0.39 0.63
C VAL A 71 8.71 -1.65 0.43
N THR A 72 10.04 -1.51 0.35
CA THR A 72 10.95 -2.63 0.01
C THR A 72 11.76 -3.14 1.20
N ASN A 73 11.72 -2.46 2.35
CA ASN A 73 12.47 -2.84 3.55
C ASN A 73 11.79 -2.35 4.84
N ALA A 74 12.30 -2.81 5.99
CA ALA A 74 11.75 -2.51 7.31
C ALA A 74 11.86 -1.02 7.69
N ASP A 75 12.87 -0.30 7.19
CA ASP A 75 13.05 1.13 7.48
C ASP A 75 12.00 1.99 6.78
N ARG A 76 11.73 1.70 5.50
CA ARG A 76 10.63 2.33 4.75
C ARG A 76 9.28 2.04 5.38
N MET A 77 9.07 0.80 5.86
CA MET A 77 7.86 0.45 6.60
C MET A 77 7.74 1.24 7.91
N ARG A 78 8.84 1.42 8.65
CA ARG A 78 8.87 2.24 9.87
C ARG A 78 8.49 3.68 9.56
N GLN A 79 9.14 4.30 8.57
CA GLN A 79 8.83 5.66 8.13
C GLN A 79 7.37 5.80 7.72
N ALA A 80 6.85 4.84 6.96
CA ALA A 80 5.44 4.83 6.56
C ALA A 80 4.49 4.79 7.77
N LYS A 81 4.79 3.94 8.75
CA LYS A 81 4.04 3.86 10.01
C LYS A 81 4.05 5.19 10.76
N ASP A 82 5.25 5.76 10.93
CA ASP A 82 5.47 7.00 11.67
C ASP A 82 4.69 8.18 11.04
N CYS A 83 4.42 8.11 9.73
CA CYS A 83 3.62 9.07 8.97
C CYS A 83 2.13 8.68 8.81
N GLY A 84 1.65 7.70 9.59
CA GLY A 84 0.22 7.41 9.70
C GLY A 84 -0.37 6.47 8.65
N ALA A 85 0.47 5.70 7.93
CA ALA A 85 -0.02 4.67 7.01
C ALA A 85 -0.86 3.61 7.75
N ASP A 86 -2.01 3.25 7.18
CA ASP A 86 -2.91 2.22 7.68
C ASP A 86 -2.47 0.82 7.24
N PHE A 87 -1.78 0.73 6.11
CA PHE A 87 -1.17 -0.50 5.59
C PHE A 87 0.02 -0.17 4.68
N VAL A 88 0.78 -1.18 4.29
CA VAL A 88 1.86 -1.06 3.31
C VAL A 88 1.67 -1.99 2.13
N VAL A 89 2.15 -1.56 0.97
CA VAL A 89 2.16 -2.33 -0.27
C VAL A 89 3.60 -2.45 -0.75
N SER A 90 4.02 -3.70 -0.99
CA SER A 90 5.36 -4.02 -1.48
C SER A 90 5.29 -4.58 -2.90
N PRO A 91 6.25 -4.27 -3.79
CA PRO A 91 6.32 -4.89 -5.12
C PRO A 91 6.74 -6.37 -5.07
N GLY A 92 7.28 -6.84 -3.95
CA GLY A 92 7.65 -8.24 -3.71
C GLY A 92 7.48 -8.62 -2.23
N THR A 93 8.05 -9.74 -1.81
CA THR A 93 8.06 -10.11 -0.39
C THR A 93 9.40 -10.68 0.03
N THR A 94 9.77 -10.44 1.28
CA THR A 94 10.89 -11.11 1.95
C THR A 94 10.45 -11.47 3.37
N SER A 95 11.06 -12.51 3.95
CA SER A 95 10.83 -12.88 5.34
C SER A 95 11.14 -11.73 6.30
N THR A 96 12.18 -10.94 6.02
CA THR A 96 12.52 -9.73 6.80
C THR A 96 11.39 -8.70 6.77
N LEU A 97 10.84 -8.40 5.59
CA LEU A 97 9.76 -7.43 5.46
C LEU A 97 8.46 -7.94 6.09
N TRP A 98 8.17 -9.23 5.95
CA TRP A 98 7.02 -9.86 6.59
C TRP A 98 7.11 -9.77 8.13
N ASN A 99 8.25 -10.15 8.72
CA ASN A 99 8.45 -10.09 10.16
C ASN A 99 8.37 -8.65 10.68
N ALA A 100 8.93 -7.70 9.95
CA ALA A 100 8.83 -6.28 10.29
C ALA A 100 7.37 -5.79 10.35
N SER A 101 6.49 -6.31 9.48
CA SER A 101 5.06 -5.97 9.46
C SER A 101 4.34 -6.46 10.72
N ILE A 102 4.70 -7.66 11.21
CA ILE A 102 4.16 -8.25 12.42
C ILE A 102 4.63 -7.46 13.64
N GLU A 103 5.94 -7.25 13.78
CA GLU A 103 6.54 -6.50 14.89
C GLU A 103 5.96 -5.10 15.02
N ARG A 104 5.72 -4.44 13.89
CA ARG A 104 5.18 -3.08 13.83
C ARG A 104 3.67 -3.06 13.87
N GLN A 105 2.97 -4.19 13.86
CA GLN A 105 1.50 -4.22 13.77
C GLN A 105 0.98 -3.36 12.60
N LEU A 106 1.71 -3.34 11.48
CA LEU A 106 1.34 -2.59 10.28
C LEU A 106 1.08 -3.61 9.16
N PRO A 107 -0.19 -3.78 8.73
CA PRO A 107 -0.55 -4.79 7.75
C PRO A 107 0.17 -4.58 6.43
N ILE A 108 0.62 -5.68 5.80
CA ILE A 108 1.28 -5.68 4.50
C ILE A 108 0.43 -6.38 3.45
N LEU A 109 0.31 -5.76 2.28
CA LEU A 109 -0.11 -6.37 1.02
C LEU A 109 1.17 -6.70 0.21
N PRO A 110 1.71 -7.92 0.35
CA PRO A 110 2.99 -8.28 -0.24
C PRO A 110 2.88 -8.60 -1.73
N GLY A 111 3.91 -8.27 -2.48
CA GLY A 111 3.99 -8.57 -3.91
C GLY A 111 4.43 -10.01 -4.20
N PHE A 112 3.94 -10.58 -5.28
CA PHE A 112 4.39 -11.86 -5.84
C PHE A 112 4.17 -11.88 -7.37
N SER A 113 4.88 -12.77 -8.05
CA SER A 113 4.82 -12.96 -9.51
C SER A 113 4.84 -14.41 -9.96
N SER A 114 5.08 -15.36 -9.05
CA SER A 114 5.14 -16.79 -9.34
C SER A 114 4.34 -17.65 -8.36
N ALA A 115 4.05 -18.89 -8.77
CA ALA A 115 3.37 -19.86 -7.91
C ALA A 115 4.16 -20.16 -6.62
N SER A 116 5.48 -20.28 -6.71
CA SER A 116 6.34 -20.53 -5.54
C SER A 116 6.29 -19.37 -4.54
N GLU A 117 6.29 -18.12 -5.02
CA GLU A 117 6.13 -16.95 -4.16
C GLU A 117 4.74 -16.88 -3.54
N ALA A 118 3.69 -17.23 -4.29
CA ALA A 118 2.33 -17.32 -3.76
C ALA A 118 2.21 -18.38 -2.65
N MET A 119 2.81 -19.57 -2.84
CA MET A 119 2.87 -20.62 -1.82
C MET A 119 3.59 -20.13 -0.56
N ALA A 120 4.75 -19.49 -0.71
CA ALA A 120 5.49 -18.93 0.42
C ALA A 120 4.66 -17.88 1.19
N LEU A 121 3.87 -17.04 0.49
CA LEU A 121 2.96 -16.09 1.14
C LEU A 121 1.84 -16.79 1.92
N ILE A 122 1.28 -17.88 1.39
CA ILE A 122 0.25 -18.67 2.06
C ILE A 122 0.81 -19.31 3.33
N GLU A 123 2.02 -19.86 3.28
CA GLU A 123 2.73 -20.44 4.44
C GLU A 123 2.98 -19.41 5.54
N LEU A 124 3.32 -18.17 5.17
CA LEU A 124 3.44 -17.05 6.09
C LEU A 124 2.09 -16.61 6.71
N GLY A 125 0.97 -17.15 6.23
CA GLY A 125 -0.37 -16.85 6.72
C GLY A 125 -1.09 -15.76 5.93
N SER A 126 -0.50 -15.28 4.82
CA SER A 126 -1.18 -14.32 3.95
C SER A 126 -2.43 -14.94 3.30
N ARG A 127 -3.42 -14.09 3.01
CA ARG A 127 -4.65 -14.44 2.29
C ARG A 127 -4.91 -13.51 1.10
N CYS A 128 -4.03 -12.54 0.89
CA CYS A 128 -4.09 -11.56 -0.17
C CYS A 128 -2.66 -11.18 -0.58
N GLY A 129 -2.46 -10.75 -1.82
CA GLY A 129 -1.17 -10.31 -2.31
C GLY A 129 -1.34 -9.42 -3.55
N LYS A 130 -0.30 -8.66 -3.85
CA LYS A 130 -0.19 -7.83 -5.05
C LYS A 130 0.48 -8.67 -6.14
N PHE A 131 -0.28 -9.11 -7.14
CA PHE A 131 0.31 -9.73 -8.32
C PHE A 131 0.99 -8.64 -9.16
N PHE A 132 2.33 -8.64 -9.20
CA PHE A 132 3.08 -7.54 -9.81
C PHE A 132 4.44 -8.02 -10.38
N PRO A 133 4.82 -7.56 -11.58
CA PRO A 133 4.03 -6.77 -12.54
C PRO A 133 3.03 -7.63 -13.33
N ALA A 134 1.72 -7.41 -13.14
CA ALA A 134 0.67 -8.34 -13.60
C ALA A 134 0.78 -8.76 -15.08
N GLU A 135 0.74 -7.81 -16.01
CA GLU A 135 0.78 -8.11 -17.46
C GLU A 135 2.10 -8.77 -17.88
N ALA A 136 3.23 -8.25 -17.40
CA ALA A 136 4.55 -8.80 -17.76
C ALA A 136 4.81 -10.18 -17.10
N SER A 137 4.06 -10.54 -16.06
CA SER A 137 4.11 -11.83 -15.38
C SER A 137 3.05 -12.82 -15.89
N GLY A 138 2.41 -12.53 -17.02
CA GLY A 138 1.48 -13.43 -17.70
C GLY A 138 0.03 -12.92 -17.79
N GLY A 139 -0.32 -11.89 -17.02
CA GLY A 139 -1.63 -11.23 -17.11
C GLY A 139 -2.82 -12.19 -17.07
N VAL A 140 -3.88 -11.82 -17.77
CA VAL A 140 -5.07 -12.66 -17.99
C VAL A 140 -5.14 -13.26 -19.40
N ASN A 141 -4.20 -12.90 -20.29
CA ASN A 141 -4.28 -13.10 -21.73
C ASN A 141 -3.19 -14.03 -22.27
#